data_AF-A0A150XIU9-F1
#
_entry.id   AF-A0A150XIU9-F1
#
_cell.length_a   1.000
_cell.length_b   1.000
_cell.length_c   1.000
_cell.angle_alpha   90.00
_cell.angle_beta   90.00
_cell.angle_gamma   90.00
#
_symmetry.space_group_name_H-M   'P 1'
#
loop_
_entity.id
_entity.type
_entity.pdbx_description
1 polymer ?
#
loop_
_entity_poly.entity_id
_entity_poly.type
_entity_poly.pdbx_seq_one_letter_code
_entity_poly.pdbx_strand_id
1 'polypeptide(L)'
;MWEVKSISTEKRTLNFESSGQDVHVGTSIYANNELLFNQAESIQDHGDGEHVFQSIICDHCGFSHCESGNWIALRRIGDVHLILPVFDWIIEEEDSLKNEYLPPKYISSQGAGIIDSSSFDKLKELITPFKEIHEVKELTGKELATLYKYETPTRLFGDLPEIGQIKKDQIIGCSEGEVSLYLKLIDEKIYQIEKCSTVQLVKMDDNYRFVSFFLDDLGSTEWKAATIDSEGNIELLIDNWRVISN
;
A
#
# COMPACT_ATOMS: atom_id res chain seq x y z
N MET A 1 5.04 4.35 -4.05
CA MET A 1 5.51 3.48 -2.95
C MET A 1 6.74 4.09 -2.34
N TRP A 2 6.96 3.89 -1.04
CA TRP A 2 8.12 4.42 -0.32
C TRP A 2 8.88 3.30 0.41
N GLU A 3 10.20 3.37 0.38
CA GLU A 3 11.09 2.36 0.97
C GLU A 3 11.36 2.67 2.44
N VAL A 4 11.09 1.71 3.32
CA VAL A 4 11.44 1.79 4.75
C VAL A 4 12.96 1.60 4.89
N LYS A 5 13.68 2.69 5.16
CA LYS A 5 15.16 2.70 5.25
C LYS A 5 15.66 2.72 6.69
N SER A 6 14.88 3.24 7.60
CA SER A 6 15.23 3.34 9.03
C SER A 6 14.02 3.11 9.91
N ILE A 7 14.23 2.33 10.98
CA ILE A 7 13.25 2.10 12.04
C ILE A 7 13.83 2.65 13.34
N SER A 8 13.03 3.44 14.05
CA SER A 8 13.37 3.96 15.37
C SER A 8 12.20 3.81 16.33
N THR A 9 12.48 3.92 17.62
CA THR A 9 11.47 3.82 18.68
C THR A 9 11.57 5.00 19.63
N GLU A 10 10.43 5.42 20.14
CA GLU A 10 10.32 6.45 21.17
C GLU A 10 9.36 6.00 22.26
N LYS A 11 9.64 6.38 23.51
CA LYS A 11 8.68 6.19 24.59
C LYS A 11 7.60 7.25 24.50
N ARG A 12 6.35 6.80 24.47
CA ARG A 12 5.18 7.68 24.41
C ARG A 12 4.29 7.43 25.60
N THR A 13 3.87 8.51 26.24
CA THR A 13 2.88 8.47 27.31
C THR A 13 1.51 8.68 26.68
N LEU A 14 0.61 7.71 26.86
CA LEU A 14 -0.80 7.81 26.48
C LEU A 14 -1.62 7.92 27.76
N ASN A 15 -2.51 8.91 27.81
CA ASN A 15 -3.35 9.14 28.97
C ASN A 15 -4.74 8.57 28.71
N PHE A 16 -5.03 7.43 29.34
CA PHE A 16 -6.30 6.75 29.21
C PHE A 16 -7.30 7.04 30.34
N GLU A 17 -7.03 8.03 31.18
CA GLU A 17 -7.88 8.41 32.33
C GLU A 17 -9.33 8.72 31.92
N SER A 18 -9.54 9.26 30.71
CA SER A 18 -10.88 9.50 30.16
C SER A 18 -11.72 8.23 29.99
N SER A 19 -11.08 7.06 29.92
CA SER A 19 -11.73 5.75 29.84
C SER A 19 -11.73 4.98 31.19
N GLY A 20 -11.29 5.62 32.27
CA GLY A 20 -11.16 4.99 33.60
C GLY A 20 -9.95 4.06 33.74
N GLN A 21 -8.98 4.16 32.83
CA GLN A 21 -7.71 3.44 32.86
C GLN A 21 -6.57 4.37 33.33
N ASP A 22 -5.42 3.80 33.66
CA ASP A 22 -4.23 4.56 34.07
C ASP A 22 -3.46 5.14 32.87
N VAL A 23 -2.53 6.06 33.17
CA VAL A 23 -1.52 6.53 32.22
C VAL A 23 -0.59 5.39 31.85
N HIS A 24 -0.43 5.14 30.55
CA HIS A 24 0.42 4.07 30.04
C HIS A 24 1.64 4.64 29.30
N VAL A 25 2.81 4.07 29.55
CA VAL A 25 4.04 4.39 28.82
C VAL A 25 4.35 3.25 27.86
N GLY A 26 4.01 3.45 26.59
CA GLY A 26 4.24 2.48 25.51
C GLY A 26 5.42 2.85 24.63
N THR A 27 5.61 2.05 23.58
CA THR A 27 6.66 2.24 22.58
C THR A 27 6.01 2.61 21.25
N SER A 28 6.29 3.83 20.77
CA SER A 28 5.96 4.23 19.40
C SER A 28 7.06 3.77 18.45
N ILE A 29 6.69 3.32 17.27
CA ILE A 29 7.60 2.87 16.22
C ILE A 29 7.48 3.84 15.05
N TYR A 30 8.63 4.31 14.58
CA TYR A 30 8.73 5.20 13.44
C TYR A 30 9.49 4.54 12.29
N ALA A 31 9.05 4.81 11.07
CA ALA A 31 9.71 4.41 9.84
C ALA A 31 10.01 5.67 9.01
N ASN A 32 11.29 5.94 8.72
CA ASN A 32 11.73 7.18 8.06
C ASN A 32 11.17 8.48 8.69
N ASN A 33 11.00 8.50 10.02
CA ASN A 33 10.35 9.57 10.81
C ASN A 33 8.81 9.64 10.71
N GLU A 34 8.16 8.76 9.95
CA GLU A 34 6.70 8.61 9.99
C GLU A 34 6.28 7.70 11.14
N LEU A 35 5.24 8.10 11.87
CA LEU A 35 4.69 7.27 12.93
C LEU A 35 3.99 6.04 12.32
N LEU A 36 4.63 4.89 12.42
CA LEU A 36 4.10 3.64 11.90
C LEU A 36 3.13 3.01 12.89
N PHE A 37 3.54 2.93 14.16
CA PHE A 37 2.70 2.44 15.25
C PHE A 37 2.80 3.37 16.45
N ASN A 38 1.67 3.83 16.99
CA ASN A 38 1.68 4.70 18.17
C ASN A 38 1.91 3.94 19.48
N GLN A 39 1.55 2.67 19.54
CA GLN A 39 1.79 1.80 20.69
C GLN A 39 1.97 0.34 20.24
N ALA A 40 3.23 -0.09 20.11
CA ALA A 40 3.59 -1.43 19.65
C ALA A 40 2.98 -2.54 20.51
N GLU A 41 2.88 -2.31 21.82
CA GLU A 41 2.39 -3.29 22.80
C GLU A 41 0.89 -3.58 22.68
N SER A 42 0.13 -2.69 22.04
CA SER A 42 -1.33 -2.77 21.93
C SER A 42 -1.81 -3.22 20.54
N ILE A 43 -0.88 -3.51 19.63
CA ILE A 43 -1.22 -3.99 18.29
C ILE A 43 -1.82 -5.40 18.39
N GLN A 44 -2.82 -5.66 17.55
CA GLN A 44 -3.52 -6.94 17.45
C GLN A 44 -3.73 -7.28 15.98
N ASP A 45 -3.61 -8.57 15.63
CA ASP A 45 -4.03 -9.06 14.32
C ASP A 45 -5.54 -9.27 14.35
N HIS A 46 -6.27 -8.52 13.52
CA HIS A 46 -7.73 -8.48 13.51
C HIS A 46 -8.37 -9.38 12.46
N GLY A 47 -7.57 -10.11 11.68
CA GLY A 47 -8.09 -10.98 10.62
C GLY A 47 -7.72 -12.44 10.77
N ASP A 48 -7.54 -12.96 11.99
CA ASP A 48 -7.27 -14.39 12.22
C ASP A 48 -6.10 -14.96 11.38
N GLY A 49 -5.00 -14.19 11.25
CA GLY A 49 -3.86 -14.56 10.40
C GLY A 49 -3.88 -13.95 9.01
N GLU A 50 -4.82 -13.05 8.72
CA GLU A 50 -4.80 -12.18 7.55
C GLU A 50 -3.77 -11.04 7.68
N HIS A 51 -3.12 -10.90 8.83
CA HIS A 51 -2.07 -9.89 9.08
C HIS A 51 -2.59 -8.47 8.84
N VAL A 52 -3.73 -8.18 9.44
CA VAL A 52 -4.41 -6.89 9.36
C VAL A 52 -4.36 -6.22 10.73
N PHE A 53 -3.90 -4.98 10.76
CA PHE A 53 -3.62 -4.27 12.00
C PHE A 53 -4.19 -2.86 11.95
N GLN A 54 -4.73 -2.39 13.07
CA GLN A 54 -4.93 -0.95 13.26
C GLN A 54 -3.63 -0.35 13.79
N SER A 55 -2.90 0.34 12.92
CA SER A 55 -1.54 0.82 13.17
C SER A 55 -1.47 1.96 14.18
N ILE A 56 -2.46 2.86 14.16
CA ILE A 56 -2.62 3.95 15.12
C ILE A 56 -3.94 3.71 15.86
N ILE A 57 -3.84 3.35 17.13
CA ILE A 57 -5.00 3.12 18.01
C ILE A 57 -5.38 4.40 18.75
N CYS A 58 -6.58 4.43 19.32
CA CYS A 58 -7.08 5.59 20.06
C CYS A 58 -6.15 5.97 21.24
N ASP A 59 -5.76 7.23 21.30
CA ASP A 59 -4.89 7.75 22.37
C ASP A 59 -5.62 8.02 23.69
N HIS A 60 -6.95 7.93 23.69
CA HIS A 60 -7.82 8.09 24.86
C HIS A 60 -8.17 6.79 25.59
N CYS A 61 -8.17 5.64 24.91
CA CYS A 61 -8.56 4.36 25.51
C CYS A 61 -7.63 3.19 25.18
N GLY A 62 -6.73 3.34 24.20
CA GLY A 62 -5.77 2.30 23.83
C GLY A 62 -6.38 1.06 23.16
N PHE A 63 -7.66 1.12 22.76
CA PHE A 63 -8.35 0.03 22.09
C PHE A 63 -8.41 0.23 20.58
N SER A 64 -8.22 -0.86 19.84
CA SER A 64 -8.57 -0.91 18.41
C SER A 64 -10.08 -0.73 18.21
N HIS A 65 -10.49 -0.27 17.02
CA HIS A 65 -11.88 0.07 16.66
C HIS A 65 -12.53 1.19 17.48
N CYS A 66 -11.83 1.83 18.41
CA CYS A 66 -12.39 2.99 19.09
C CYS A 66 -12.39 4.24 18.19
N GLU A 67 -11.39 4.36 17.33
CA GLU A 67 -11.30 5.39 16.29
C GLU A 67 -11.35 4.72 14.92
N SER A 68 -12.01 5.37 13.97
CA SER A 68 -12.04 4.94 12.58
C SER A 68 -10.70 5.18 11.88
N GLY A 69 -10.37 4.28 10.96
CA GLY A 69 -9.20 4.37 10.09
C GLY A 69 -7.92 3.84 10.72
N ASN A 70 -6.78 4.20 10.12
CA ASN A 70 -5.43 3.75 10.48
C ASN A 70 -5.18 2.26 10.29
N TRP A 71 -5.93 1.62 9.41
CA TRP A 71 -5.78 0.18 9.15
C TRP A 71 -4.77 -0.11 8.05
N ILE A 72 -3.98 -1.17 8.26
CA ILE A 72 -2.98 -1.64 7.32
C ILE A 72 -3.04 -3.16 7.17
N ALA A 73 -2.67 -3.65 6.00
CA ALA A 73 -2.38 -5.05 5.73
C ALA A 73 -0.87 -5.24 5.51
N LEU A 74 -0.32 -6.32 6.04
CA LEU A 74 1.02 -6.79 5.67
C LEU A 74 0.93 -7.91 4.65
N ARG A 75 1.69 -7.78 3.56
CA ARG A 75 1.78 -8.80 2.51
C ARG A 75 3.20 -9.10 2.14
N ARG A 76 3.49 -10.37 1.85
CA ARG A 76 4.78 -10.80 1.30
C ARG A 76 4.72 -10.87 -0.23
N ILE A 77 5.77 -10.40 -0.90
CA ILE A 77 5.95 -10.58 -2.34
C ILE A 77 7.42 -10.84 -2.65
N GLY A 78 7.75 -12.08 -3.01
CA GLY A 78 9.15 -12.52 -3.10
C GLY A 78 9.87 -12.35 -1.75
N ASP A 79 10.96 -11.59 -1.76
CA ASP A 79 11.82 -11.33 -0.60
C ASP A 79 11.50 -10.00 0.13
N VAL A 80 10.42 -9.31 -0.25
CA VAL A 80 10.03 -8.04 0.38
C VAL A 80 8.63 -8.13 0.98
N HIS A 81 8.35 -7.19 1.88
CA HIS A 81 7.07 -7.04 2.55
C HIS A 81 6.48 -5.69 2.21
N LEU A 82 5.16 -5.64 2.07
CA LEU A 82 4.42 -4.43 1.79
C LEU A 82 3.54 -4.07 2.99
N ILE A 83 3.51 -2.77 3.30
CA ILE A 83 2.50 -2.14 4.16
C ILE A 83 1.48 -1.48 3.25
N LEU A 84 0.28 -2.04 3.22
CA LEU A 84 -0.78 -1.68 2.27
C LEU A 84 -2.02 -1.18 3.00
N PRO A 85 -2.87 -0.38 2.34
CA PRO A 85 -4.28 -0.32 2.74
C PRO A 85 -4.91 -1.71 2.77
N VAL A 86 -5.88 -1.92 3.66
CA VAL A 86 -6.70 -3.15 3.68
C VAL A 86 -7.73 -3.12 2.55
N PHE A 87 -7.28 -3.29 1.31
CA PHE A 87 -8.12 -3.09 0.14
C PHE A 87 -9.42 -3.89 0.18
N ASP A 88 -9.36 -5.16 0.57
CA ASP A 88 -10.54 -6.02 0.61
C ASP A 88 -11.58 -5.51 1.62
N TRP A 89 -11.16 -5.07 2.82
CA TRP A 89 -12.08 -4.52 3.82
C TRP A 89 -12.60 -3.14 3.44
N ILE A 90 -11.87 -2.36 2.64
CA ILE A 90 -12.35 -1.02 2.23
C ILE A 90 -13.30 -1.12 1.04
N ILE A 91 -13.02 -2.01 0.08
CA ILE A 91 -13.75 -2.06 -1.20
C ILE A 91 -14.96 -2.98 -1.13
N GLU A 92 -14.87 -4.10 -0.42
CA GLU A 92 -15.92 -5.13 -0.40
C GLU A 92 -16.94 -4.98 0.73
N GLU A 93 -16.62 -4.18 1.76
CA GLU A 93 -17.53 -3.93 2.88
C GLU A 93 -18.72 -3.06 2.47
N GLU A 94 -19.76 -3.08 3.32
CA GLU A 94 -20.91 -2.18 3.18
C GLU A 94 -20.47 -0.72 3.20
N ASP A 95 -21.13 0.15 2.41
CA ASP A 95 -20.78 1.57 2.28
C ASP A 95 -20.67 2.31 3.63
N SER A 96 -21.45 1.87 4.64
CA SER A 96 -21.42 2.39 6.01
C SER A 96 -20.11 2.13 6.76
N LEU A 97 -19.36 1.09 6.38
CA LEU A 97 -18.13 0.63 7.04
C LEU A 97 -16.85 0.97 6.26
N LYS A 98 -16.94 1.38 4.99
CA LYS A 98 -15.74 1.66 4.17
C LYS A 98 -14.80 2.70 4.78
N ASN A 99 -15.35 3.71 5.46
CA ASN A 99 -14.56 4.75 6.12
C ASN A 99 -13.90 4.27 7.43
N GLU A 100 -14.40 3.19 8.03
CA GLU A 100 -13.84 2.59 9.25
C GLU A 100 -12.44 2.02 8.98
N TYR A 101 -12.19 1.52 7.76
CA TYR A 101 -10.97 0.79 7.42
C TYR A 101 -9.95 1.60 6.62
N LEU A 102 -10.14 2.94 6.51
CA LEU A 102 -9.22 3.77 5.74
C LEU A 102 -7.78 3.70 6.28
N PRO A 103 -6.78 3.80 5.41
CA PRO A 103 -5.38 3.71 5.82
C PRO A 103 -4.95 4.94 6.62
N PRO A 104 -3.84 4.84 7.37
CA PRO A 104 -3.25 5.98 8.05
C PRO A 104 -2.74 7.03 7.05
N LYS A 105 -2.70 8.28 7.48
CA LYS A 105 -2.38 9.45 6.63
C LYS A 105 -1.06 9.31 5.85
N TYR A 106 -0.04 8.68 6.44
CA TYR A 106 1.25 8.51 5.76
C TYR A 106 1.12 7.66 4.48
N ILE A 107 0.30 6.59 4.49
CA ILE A 107 0.00 5.80 3.29
C ILE A 107 -0.78 6.63 2.28
N SER A 108 -1.78 7.38 2.72
CA SER A 108 -2.54 8.26 1.83
C SER A 108 -1.63 9.30 1.16
N SER A 109 -0.57 9.75 1.82
CA SER A 109 0.35 10.76 1.26
C SER A 109 1.53 10.20 0.46
N GLN A 110 2.07 9.04 0.83
CA GLN A 110 3.32 8.49 0.29
C GLN A 110 3.12 7.19 -0.50
N GLY A 111 1.92 6.63 -0.46
CA GLY A 111 1.60 5.31 -0.98
C GLY A 111 1.98 4.19 0.00
N ALA A 112 1.93 2.97 -0.51
CA ALA A 112 2.33 1.77 0.19
C ALA A 112 3.82 1.80 0.59
N GLY A 113 4.10 1.26 1.77
CA GLY A 113 5.46 1.05 2.25
C GLY A 113 6.03 -0.27 1.73
N ILE A 114 7.30 -0.28 1.33
CA ILE A 114 8.06 -1.50 1.03
C ILE A 114 9.16 -1.69 2.08
N ILE A 115 9.26 -2.91 2.62
CA ILE A 115 10.16 -3.30 3.69
C ILE A 115 11.01 -4.48 3.20
N ASP A 116 12.33 -4.36 3.32
CA ASP A 116 13.22 -5.50 3.15
C ASP A 116 13.13 -6.47 4.35
N SER A 117 13.62 -7.70 4.17
CA SER A 117 13.59 -8.72 5.24
C SER A 117 14.28 -8.26 6.52
N SER A 118 15.39 -7.52 6.43
CA SER A 118 16.15 -7.09 7.61
C SER A 118 15.41 -6.06 8.46
N SER A 119 14.64 -5.19 7.81
CA SER A 119 13.81 -4.18 8.44
C SER A 119 12.52 -4.82 8.95
N PHE A 120 11.98 -5.82 8.25
CA PHE A 120 10.85 -6.62 8.75
C PHE A 120 11.20 -7.35 10.05
N ASP A 121 12.36 -8.00 10.11
CA ASP A 121 12.83 -8.70 11.32
C ASP A 121 12.91 -7.75 12.54
N LYS A 122 13.39 -6.52 12.33
CA LYS A 122 13.39 -5.48 13.37
C LYS A 122 11.99 -5.10 13.83
N LEU A 123 11.03 -4.94 12.91
CA LEU A 123 9.64 -4.64 13.28
C LEU A 123 9.02 -5.79 14.08
N LYS A 124 9.30 -7.02 13.68
CA LYS A 124 8.83 -8.22 14.35
C LYS A 124 9.36 -8.33 15.79
N GLU A 125 10.61 -7.96 16.04
CA GLU A 125 11.17 -7.89 17.40
C GLU A 125 10.44 -6.87 18.28
N LEU A 126 9.84 -5.84 17.68
CA LEU A 126 9.14 -4.76 18.39
C LEU A 126 7.63 -5.02 18.52
N ILE A 127 7.03 -5.82 17.64
CA ILE A 127 5.59 -6.01 17.53
C ILE A 127 5.26 -7.51 17.69
N THR A 128 4.90 -7.91 18.90
CA THR A 128 4.63 -9.33 19.24
C THR A 128 3.65 -10.06 18.31
N PRO A 129 2.56 -9.42 17.82
CA PRO A 129 1.65 -10.07 16.87
C PRO A 129 2.25 -10.36 15.48
N PHE A 130 3.39 -9.79 15.11
CA PHE A 130 4.00 -10.07 13.81
C PHE A 130 4.50 -11.50 13.78
N LYS A 131 4.05 -12.24 12.77
CA LYS A 131 4.46 -13.62 12.54
C LYS A 131 5.83 -13.70 11.88
N GLU A 132 6.35 -14.91 11.75
CA GLU A 132 7.56 -15.13 10.96
C GLU A 132 7.36 -14.67 9.52
N ILE A 133 8.45 -14.26 8.87
CA ILE A 133 8.44 -13.72 7.51
C ILE A 133 7.69 -14.59 6.49
N HIS A 134 7.83 -15.92 6.63
CA HIS A 134 7.23 -16.91 5.73
C HIS A 134 5.75 -17.20 6.05
N GLU A 135 5.27 -16.78 7.23
CA GLU A 135 3.88 -16.94 7.66
C GLU A 135 3.02 -15.74 7.22
N VAL A 136 3.65 -14.62 6.84
CA VAL A 136 2.95 -13.46 6.28
C VAL A 136 2.27 -13.84 4.98
N LYS A 137 0.97 -13.50 4.88
CA LYS A 137 0.14 -13.77 3.71
C LYS A 137 0.77 -13.20 2.44
N GLU A 138 0.78 -13.99 1.38
CA GLU A 138 1.29 -13.53 0.07
C GLU A 138 0.35 -12.49 -0.53
N LEU A 139 0.94 -11.51 -1.24
CA LEU A 139 0.20 -10.52 -1.99
C LEU A 139 -0.59 -11.19 -3.10
N THR A 140 -1.90 -10.98 -3.13
CA THR A 140 -2.74 -11.51 -4.21
C THR A 140 -2.65 -10.66 -5.47
N GLY A 141 -2.96 -11.25 -6.62
CA GLY A 141 -3.05 -10.51 -7.88
C GLY A 141 -4.06 -9.36 -7.82
N LYS A 142 -5.20 -9.58 -7.14
CA LYS A 142 -6.22 -8.55 -6.90
C LYS A 142 -5.70 -7.39 -6.06
N GLU A 143 -4.99 -7.66 -4.97
CA GLU A 143 -4.37 -6.61 -4.16
C GLU A 143 -3.30 -5.85 -4.95
N LEU A 144 -2.48 -6.54 -5.75
CA LEU A 144 -1.45 -5.89 -6.57
C LEU A 144 -2.04 -4.98 -7.66
N ALA A 145 -3.09 -5.44 -8.34
CA ALA A 145 -3.81 -4.62 -9.30
C ALA A 145 -4.47 -3.40 -8.65
N THR A 146 -5.03 -3.57 -7.45
CA THR A 146 -5.61 -2.47 -6.67
C THR A 146 -4.53 -1.49 -6.23
N LEU A 147 -3.38 -1.99 -5.78
CA LEU A 147 -2.21 -1.18 -5.45
C LEU A 147 -1.74 -0.36 -6.65
N TYR A 148 -1.63 -0.96 -7.84
CA TYR A 148 -1.26 -0.24 -9.06
C TYR A 148 -2.20 0.95 -9.32
N LYS A 149 -3.52 0.73 -9.23
CA LYS A 149 -4.52 1.80 -9.40
C LYS A 149 -4.37 2.89 -8.33
N TYR A 150 -4.19 2.48 -7.08
CA TYR A 150 -4.05 3.38 -5.93
C TYR A 150 -2.82 4.28 -6.00
N GLU A 151 -1.69 3.73 -6.48
CA GLU A 151 -0.41 4.42 -6.62
C GLU A 151 -0.34 5.35 -7.84
N THR A 152 -1.40 5.42 -8.65
CA THR A 152 -1.40 6.33 -9.80
C THR A 152 -1.30 7.80 -9.36
N PRO A 153 -0.51 8.61 -10.10
CA PRO A 153 -0.46 10.05 -9.87
C PRO A 153 -1.86 10.66 -10.00
N THR A 154 -2.08 11.77 -9.28
CA THR A 154 -3.35 12.54 -9.29
C THR A 154 -4.62 11.72 -9.03
N ARG A 155 -4.49 10.49 -8.51
CA ARG A 155 -5.62 9.56 -8.30
C ARG A 155 -6.40 9.33 -9.59
N LEU A 156 -5.69 8.96 -10.66
CA LEU A 156 -6.27 8.69 -11.99
C LEU A 156 -7.37 7.64 -11.96
N PHE A 157 -7.27 6.63 -11.10
CA PHE A 157 -8.32 5.62 -10.91
C PHE A 157 -9.30 5.95 -9.78
N GLY A 158 -9.19 7.13 -9.15
CA GLY A 158 -9.89 7.44 -7.90
C GLY A 158 -9.02 7.22 -6.68
N ASP A 159 -9.61 7.40 -5.50
CA ASP A 159 -8.96 7.23 -4.20
C ASP A 159 -9.83 6.32 -3.33
N LEU A 160 -9.27 5.76 -2.26
CA LEU A 160 -10.04 4.94 -1.34
C LEU A 160 -11.14 5.78 -0.65
N PRO A 161 -12.37 5.26 -0.53
CA PRO A 161 -12.79 3.88 -0.84
C PRO A 161 -13.27 3.63 -2.29
N GLU A 162 -13.25 4.65 -3.15
CA GLU A 162 -13.79 4.63 -4.52
C GLU A 162 -12.67 4.52 -5.58
N ILE A 163 -12.03 3.35 -5.66
CA ILE A 163 -11.13 3.01 -6.78
C ILE A 163 -11.98 2.40 -7.91
N GLY A 164 -11.94 3.04 -9.08
CA GLY A 164 -12.79 2.70 -10.23
C GLY A 164 -12.03 2.64 -11.55
N GLN A 165 -12.64 3.17 -12.60
CA GLN A 165 -12.04 3.27 -13.93
C GLN A 165 -11.13 4.49 -14.03
N ILE A 166 -10.18 4.42 -14.96
CA ILE A 166 -9.27 5.55 -15.22
C ILE A 166 -10.02 6.79 -15.74
N LYS A 167 -9.70 7.96 -15.19
CA LYS A 167 -10.18 9.28 -15.61
C LYS A 167 -9.46 9.72 -16.88
N LYS A 168 -9.94 9.23 -18.03
CA LYS A 168 -9.31 9.44 -19.35
C LYS A 168 -9.22 10.91 -19.77
N ASP A 169 -10.13 11.74 -19.26
CA ASP A 169 -10.15 13.19 -19.47
C ASP A 169 -8.94 13.90 -18.84
N GLN A 170 -8.24 13.28 -17.89
CA GLN A 170 -7.01 13.80 -17.31
C GLN A 170 -5.74 13.44 -18.11
N ILE A 171 -5.85 12.77 -19.26
CA ILE A 171 -4.70 12.31 -20.05
C ILE A 171 -4.63 13.09 -21.36
N ILE A 172 -3.52 13.80 -21.60
CA ILE A 172 -3.31 14.64 -22.79
C ILE A 172 -2.49 13.93 -23.88
N GLY A 173 -1.71 12.91 -23.55
CA GLY A 173 -0.85 12.24 -24.50
C GLY A 173 -0.18 10.97 -23.97
N CYS A 174 0.42 10.19 -24.88
CA CYS A 174 1.18 8.98 -24.59
C CYS A 174 2.51 9.01 -25.35
N SER A 175 3.60 8.54 -24.72
CA SER A 175 4.94 8.51 -25.33
C SER A 175 5.07 7.55 -26.50
N GLU A 176 4.30 6.46 -26.51
CA GLU A 176 4.50 5.32 -27.41
C GLU A 176 3.44 5.21 -28.53
N GLY A 177 2.54 6.18 -28.65
CA GLY A 177 1.55 6.25 -29.75
C GLY A 177 0.16 6.69 -29.30
N GLU A 178 -0.87 6.04 -29.83
CA GLU A 178 -2.26 6.39 -29.53
C GLU A 178 -2.64 6.10 -28.06
N VAL A 179 -3.13 7.13 -27.35
CA VAL A 179 -3.54 7.03 -25.94
C VAL A 179 -4.54 5.90 -25.72
N SER A 180 -5.56 5.79 -26.57
CA SER A 180 -6.62 4.77 -26.46
C SER A 180 -6.09 3.35 -26.54
N LEU A 181 -5.11 3.08 -27.41
CA LEU A 181 -4.48 1.78 -27.57
C LEU A 181 -3.74 1.37 -26.29
N TYR A 182 -2.86 2.24 -25.78
CA TYR A 182 -2.07 1.91 -24.60
C TYR A 182 -2.91 1.84 -23.34
N LEU A 183 -3.93 2.69 -23.18
CA LEU A 183 -4.87 2.56 -22.07
C LEU A 183 -5.60 1.21 -22.10
N LYS A 184 -5.99 0.73 -23.29
CA LYS A 184 -6.59 -0.60 -23.43
C LYS A 184 -5.62 -1.70 -23.00
N LEU A 185 -4.35 -1.61 -23.38
CA LEU A 185 -3.34 -2.59 -22.99
C LEU A 185 -3.06 -2.58 -21.48
N ILE A 186 -3.07 -1.40 -20.85
CA ILE A 186 -2.97 -1.26 -19.39
C ILE A 186 -4.19 -1.92 -18.72
N ASP A 187 -5.41 -1.61 -19.16
CA ASP A 187 -6.64 -2.22 -18.62
C ASP A 187 -6.64 -3.76 -18.76
N GLU A 188 -6.21 -4.27 -19.92
CA GLU A 188 -6.05 -5.71 -20.17
C GLU A 188 -5.02 -6.35 -19.22
N LYS A 189 -3.88 -5.67 -18.99
CA LYS A 189 -2.85 -6.19 -18.09
C LYS A 189 -3.27 -6.14 -16.63
N ILE A 190 -3.96 -5.09 -16.19
CA ILE A 190 -4.59 -5.01 -14.86
C ILE A 190 -5.52 -6.21 -14.67
N TYR A 191 -6.40 -6.48 -15.63
CA TYR A 191 -7.33 -7.60 -15.57
C TYR A 191 -6.65 -8.97 -15.52
N GLN A 192 -5.52 -9.14 -16.23
CA GLN A 192 -4.72 -10.37 -16.16
C GLN A 192 -4.12 -10.54 -14.76
N ILE A 193 -3.51 -9.49 -14.21
CA ILE A 193 -2.90 -9.50 -12.87
C ILE A 193 -3.95 -9.83 -11.80
N GLU A 194 -5.14 -9.23 -11.87
CA GLU A 194 -6.25 -9.50 -10.92
C GLU A 194 -6.60 -10.99 -10.83
N LYS A 195 -6.33 -11.76 -11.89
CA LYS A 195 -6.65 -13.19 -11.99
C LYS A 195 -5.48 -14.13 -11.76
N CYS A 196 -4.27 -13.61 -11.65
CA CYS A 196 -3.09 -14.43 -11.41
C CYS A 196 -3.07 -14.93 -9.97
N SER A 197 -2.69 -16.21 -9.80
CA SER A 197 -2.44 -16.80 -8.49
C SER A 197 -1.11 -16.35 -7.90
N THR A 198 -0.15 -15.99 -8.76
CA THR A 198 1.20 -15.61 -8.37
C THR A 198 1.61 -14.32 -9.06
N VAL A 199 2.16 -13.40 -8.27
CA VAL A 199 2.66 -12.11 -8.74
C VAL A 199 4.02 -11.81 -8.11
N GLN A 200 4.82 -11.02 -8.83
CA GLN A 200 6.15 -10.62 -8.38
C GLN A 200 6.38 -9.13 -8.69
N LEU A 201 7.16 -8.50 -7.83
CA LEU A 201 7.74 -7.19 -8.09
C LEU A 201 9.22 -7.37 -8.38
N VAL A 202 9.64 -6.92 -9.56
CA VAL A 202 11.04 -6.92 -9.95
C VAL A 202 11.51 -5.49 -10.06
N LYS A 203 12.58 -5.16 -9.33
CA LYS A 203 13.19 -3.84 -9.38
C LYS A 203 13.70 -3.59 -10.79
N MET A 204 13.37 -2.42 -11.32
CA MET A 204 13.80 -1.95 -12.62
C MET A 204 15.33 -1.88 -12.72
N ASP A 205 15.87 -2.23 -13.89
CA ASP A 205 17.19 -1.81 -14.34
C ASP A 205 17.07 -0.65 -15.36
N ASP A 206 18.20 -0.08 -15.75
CA ASP A 206 18.24 1.14 -16.58
C ASP A 206 17.88 0.89 -18.08
N ASN A 207 17.57 -0.35 -18.50
CA ASN A 207 17.50 -0.72 -19.92
C ASN A 207 16.09 -0.86 -20.51
N TYR A 208 15.04 -0.39 -19.82
CA TYR A 208 13.66 -0.53 -20.29
C TYR A 208 13.12 0.72 -20.99
N ARG A 209 12.28 0.49 -22.01
CA ARG A 209 11.44 1.53 -22.62
C ARG A 209 10.16 1.69 -21.82
N PHE A 210 9.69 2.92 -21.66
CA PHE A 210 8.51 3.24 -20.86
C PHE A 210 7.32 3.66 -21.72
N VAL A 211 6.14 3.16 -21.34
CA VAL A 211 4.86 3.75 -21.71
C VAL A 211 4.55 4.82 -20.66
N SER A 212 4.66 6.08 -21.07
CA SER A 212 4.36 7.23 -20.22
C SER A 212 3.10 7.93 -20.72
N PHE A 213 2.21 8.30 -19.79
CA PHE A 213 1.10 9.19 -20.05
C PHE A 213 1.39 10.56 -19.47
N PHE A 214 1.05 11.61 -20.22
CA PHE A 214 1.15 12.99 -19.75
C PHE A 214 -0.22 13.44 -19.27
N LEU A 215 -0.26 14.06 -18.09
CA LEU A 215 -1.51 14.42 -17.43
C LEU A 215 -1.86 15.90 -17.60
N ASP A 216 -3.16 16.19 -17.68
CA ASP A 216 -3.71 17.54 -17.66
C ASP A 216 -3.79 18.06 -16.22
N ASP A 217 -2.63 18.37 -15.63
CA ASP A 217 -2.55 18.96 -14.29
C ASP A 217 -1.61 20.17 -14.26
N LEU A 218 -1.64 20.90 -13.14
CA LEU A 218 -0.77 22.06 -12.93
C LEU A 218 0.72 21.68 -12.87
N GLY A 219 1.04 20.40 -12.67
CA GLY A 219 2.39 19.87 -12.53
C GLY A 219 3.03 19.40 -13.84
N SER A 220 2.26 19.28 -14.93
CA SER A 220 2.69 18.57 -16.15
C SER A 220 3.19 17.16 -15.82
N THR A 221 2.46 16.46 -14.93
CA THR A 221 2.89 15.18 -14.37
C THR A 221 3.02 14.14 -15.48
N GLU A 222 4.17 13.46 -15.50
CA GLU A 222 4.40 12.26 -16.31
C GLU A 222 4.10 11.02 -15.46
N TRP A 223 3.16 10.19 -15.91
CA TRP A 223 2.91 8.88 -15.33
C TRP A 223 3.60 7.80 -16.15
N LYS A 224 4.68 7.22 -15.60
CA LYS A 224 5.29 6.02 -16.14
C LYS A 224 4.44 4.80 -15.78
N ALA A 225 3.55 4.41 -16.67
CA ALA A 225 2.53 3.40 -16.41
C ALA A 225 3.05 1.97 -16.59
N ALA A 226 3.93 1.76 -17.57
CA ALA A 226 4.41 0.43 -17.91
C ALA A 226 5.77 0.45 -18.60
N THR A 227 6.37 -0.72 -18.71
CA THR A 227 7.54 -0.97 -19.56
C THR A 227 7.17 -1.81 -20.77
N ILE A 228 7.92 -1.64 -21.86
CA ILE A 228 7.87 -2.51 -23.04
C ILE A 228 9.16 -3.32 -23.08
N ASP A 229 9.05 -4.65 -23.12
CA ASP A 229 10.20 -5.54 -23.28
C ASP A 229 10.68 -5.63 -24.75
N SER A 230 11.74 -6.41 -25.00
CA SER A 230 12.29 -6.59 -26.36
C SER A 230 11.34 -7.30 -27.34
N GLU A 231 10.34 -8.01 -26.83
CA GLU A 231 9.33 -8.73 -27.60
C GLU A 231 8.06 -7.89 -27.84
N GLY A 232 7.98 -6.71 -27.23
CA GLY A 232 6.83 -5.81 -27.32
C GLY A 232 5.76 -6.06 -26.27
N ASN A 233 6.01 -6.92 -25.28
CA ASN A 233 5.07 -7.16 -24.19
C ASN A 233 5.08 -5.99 -23.21
N ILE A 234 3.91 -5.69 -22.65
CA ILE A 234 3.72 -4.62 -21.68
C ILE A 234 3.64 -5.21 -20.28
N GLU A 235 4.45 -4.66 -19.39
CA GLU A 235 4.45 -4.98 -17.96
C GLU A 235 4.19 -3.72 -17.14
N LEU A 236 3.24 -3.77 -16.22
CA LEU A 236 2.87 -2.60 -15.41
C LEU A 236 4.02 -2.15 -14.52
N LEU A 237 4.08 -0.84 -14.25
CA LEU A 237 5.10 -0.23 -13.42
C LEU A 237 4.46 0.47 -12.21
N ILE A 238 4.91 0.12 -11.00
CA ILE A 238 4.58 0.82 -9.76
C ILE A 238 5.86 1.46 -9.24
N ASP A 239 5.95 2.79 -9.34
CA ASP A 239 7.19 3.54 -9.05
C ASP A 239 8.40 2.95 -9.83
N ASN A 240 9.35 2.30 -9.17
CA ASN A 240 10.53 1.67 -9.79
C ASN A 240 10.45 0.13 -9.83
N TRP A 241 9.24 -0.43 -9.71
CA TRP A 241 9.00 -1.87 -9.65
C TRP A 241 8.11 -2.33 -10.79
N ARG A 242 8.63 -3.23 -11.60
CA ARG A 242 7.86 -3.89 -12.64
C ARG A 242 7.03 -5.01 -12.03
N VAL A 243 5.76 -5.05 -12.38
CA VAL A 243 4.85 -6.13 -12.02
C VAL A 243 5.02 -7.27 -13.02
N ILE A 244 5.34 -8.46 -12.52
CA ILE A 244 5.36 -9.69 -13.30
C ILE A 244 4.23 -10.59 -12.79
N SER A 245 3.40 -11.07 -13.71
CA SER A 245 2.28 -11.96 -13.43
C SER A 245 2.43 -13.24 -14.26
N ASN A 246 2.45 -14.39 -13.58
CA ASN A 246 2.52 -15.72 -14.21
C ASN A 246 1.21 -16.48 -14.00
#